data_AF-A0A0C2RPV9-F1
#
_entry.id   AF-A0A0C2RPV9-F1
#
_cell.length_a   1.000
_cell.length_b   1.000
_cell.length_c   1.000
_cell.angle_alpha   90.00
_cell.angle_beta   90.00
_cell.angle_gamma   90.00
#
_symmetry.space_group_name_H-M   'P 1'
#
loop_
_entity.id
_entity.type
_entity.pdbx_description
1 polymer ?
#
loop_
_entity_poly.entity_id
_entity_poly.type
_entity_poly.pdbx_seq_one_letter_code
_entity_poly.pdbx_strand_id
1 'polypeptide(L)' 'MGKISNFFRNVASEMRKVSWPKRKELTRYTITVLVTVIFAAVFFAIIDQGISTVINWIL' A
#
# COMPACT_ATOMS: atom_id res chain seq x y z
N MET A 1 -25.51 19.22 -21.52
CA MET A 1 -24.36 19.14 -20.57
C MET A 1 -24.74 19.20 -19.09
N GLY A 2 -26.02 19.33 -18.68
CA GLY A 2 -26.41 19.37 -17.25
C GLY A 2 -26.54 18.01 -16.53
N LYS A 3 -26.79 16.91 -17.26
CA LYS A 3 -27.02 15.58 -16.66
C LYS A 3 -25.78 15.00 -15.98
N ILE A 4 -24.59 15.20 -16.57
CA ILE A 4 -23.31 14.69 -16.05
C ILE A 4 -22.90 15.44 -14.77
N SER A 5 -23.06 16.77 -14.74
CA SER A 5 -22.80 17.57 -13.53
C SER A 5 -23.69 17.15 -12.37
N ASN A 6 -24.98 16.91 -12.62
CA ASN A 6 -25.91 16.41 -11.61
C ASN A 6 -25.55 14.99 -11.14
N PHE A 7 -25.05 14.12 -12.02
CA PHE A 7 -24.59 12.79 -11.66
C PHE A 7 -23.39 12.83 -10.70
N PHE A 8 -22.33 13.60 -11.01
CA PHE A 8 -21.18 13.76 -10.11
C PHE A 8 -21.55 14.36 -8.75
N ARG A 9 -22.52 15.29 -8.74
CA ARG A 9 -23.04 15.88 -7.50
C ARG A 9 -23.79 14.86 -6.64
N ASN A 10 -24.55 13.96 -7.27
CA ASN A 10 -25.22 12.85 -6.56
C ASN A 10 -24.20 11.82 -6.03
N VAL A 11 -23.20 11.46 -6.83
CA VAL A 11 -22.11 10.55 -6.41
C VAL A 11 -21.34 11.14 -5.22
N ALA A 12 -20.95 12.42 -5.28
CA ALA A 12 -20.26 13.08 -4.17
C ALA A 12 -21.12 13.12 -2.88
N SER A 13 -22.44 13.24 -3.03
CA SER A 13 -23.40 13.18 -1.91
C SER A 13 -23.46 11.79 -1.27
N GLU A 14 -23.46 10.72 -2.08
CA GLU A 14 -23.39 9.34 -1.58
C GLU A 14 -22.03 9.00 -0.97
N MET A 15 -20.92 9.45 -1.57
CA MET A 15 -19.57 9.26 -1.04
C MET A 15 -19.37 9.89 0.33
N ARG A 16 -20.14 10.95 0.67
CA ARG A 16 -20.17 11.54 2.01
C ARG A 16 -20.91 10.70 3.05
N LYS A 17 -21.83 9.82 2.62
CA LYS A 17 -22.53 8.87 3.50
C LYS A 17 -21.68 7.64 3.82
N VAL A 18 -20.63 7.40 3.04
CA VAL A 18 -19.67 6.32 3.29
C VAL A 18 -18.87 6.64 4.55
N SER A 19 -18.82 5.67 5.47
CA SER A 19 -18.02 5.76 6.69
C SER A 19 -16.55 5.55 6.36
N TRP A 20 -15.85 6.64 6.02
CA TRP A 20 -14.41 6.58 5.80
C TRP A 20 -13.65 6.33 7.12
N PRO A 21 -12.57 5.55 7.08
CA PRO A 21 -11.76 5.26 8.26
C PRO A 21 -11.20 6.55 8.86
N LYS A 22 -11.10 6.58 10.20
CA LYS A 22 -10.57 7.75 10.91
C LYS A 22 -9.09 7.91 10.60
N ARG A 23 -8.60 9.16 10.52
CA ARG A 23 -7.18 9.47 10.21
C ARG A 23 -6.18 8.68 11.06
N LYS A 24 -6.48 8.46 12.35
CA LYS A 24 -5.65 7.66 13.27
C LYS A 24 -5.53 6.19 12.84
N GLU A 25 -6.62 5.61 12.35
CA GLU A 25 -6.68 4.21 11.93
C GLU A 25 -5.90 4.00 10.62
N LEU A 26 -6.07 4.91 9.67
CA LEU A 26 -5.29 4.98 8.43
C LEU A 26 -3.79 5.02 8.72
N THR A 27 -3.33 5.90 9.61
CA THR A 27 -1.91 5.98 9.98
C THR A 27 -1.39 4.67 10.58
N ARG A 28 -2.18 4.00 11.44
CA ARG A 28 -1.78 2.72 12.02
C ARG A 28 -1.65 1.63 10.94
N TYR A 29 -2.58 1.58 9.98
CA TYR A 29 -2.50 0.64 8.87
C TYR A 29 -1.29 0.92 7.98
N THR A 30 -1.03 2.18 7.63
CA THR A 30 0.14 2.55 6.84
C THR A 30 1.44 2.20 7.54
N ILE A 31 1.55 2.43 8.85
CA ILE A 31 2.73 2.04 9.64
C ILE A 31 2.92 0.53 9.62
N THR A 32 1.83 -0.23 9.81
CA THR A 32 1.90 -1.71 9.79
C THR A 32 2.45 -2.21 8.45
N VAL A 33 1.92 -1.69 7.34
CA VAL A 33 2.39 -2.05 5.99
C VAL A 33 3.85 -1.65 5.78
N LEU A 34 4.25 -0.45 6.22
CA LEU A 34 5.65 -0.01 6.15
C LEU A 34 6.59 -0.96 6.88
N VAL A 35 6.24 -1.37 8.10
CA VAL A 35 7.04 -2.31 8.89
C VAL A 35 7.18 -3.65 8.17
N THR A 36 6.09 -4.20 7.62
CA THR A 36 6.14 -5.49 6.91
C THR A 36 6.95 -5.41 5.63
N VAL A 37 6.86 -4.29 4.89
CA VAL A 37 7.62 -4.07 3.66
C VAL A 37 9.11 -3.92 3.95
N ILE A 38 9.48 -3.14 4.99
CA ILE A 38 10.89 -2.98 5.39
C ILE A 38 11.47 -4.33 5.83
N PHE A 39 10.72 -5.10 6.62
CA PHE A 39 11.15 -6.44 7.03
C PHE A 39 11.38 -7.37 5.82
N ALA A 40 10.43 -7.42 4.88
CA ALA A 40 10.55 -8.22 3.67
C ALA A 40 11.74 -7.77 2.80
N ALA A 41 11.96 -6.45 2.66
CA ALA A 41 13.07 -5.91 1.90
C ALA A 41 14.43 -6.31 2.48
N VAL A 42 14.59 -6.25 3.81
CA VAL A 42 15.82 -6.71 4.50
C VAL A 42 16.02 -8.21 4.30
N PHE A 43 14.94 -9.00 4.45
CA PHE A 43 15.01 -10.45 4.25
C PHE A 43 15.45 -10.81 2.83
N PHE A 44 14.88 -10.19 1.80
CA PHE A 44 15.29 -10.41 0.42
C PHE A 44 16.73 -9.95 0.18
N ALA A 45 17.16 -8.80 0.72
CA ALA A 45 18.53 -8.33 0.58
C ALA A 45 19.57 -9.34 1.14
N ILE A 46 19.25 -9.99 2.26
CA ILE A 46 20.11 -11.04 2.84
C ILE A 46 20.14 -12.28 1.93
N ILE A 47 18.97 -12.71 1.45
CA ILE A 47 18.86 -13.87 0.57
C ILE A 47 19.62 -13.64 -0.74
N ASP A 48 19.46 -12.48 -1.37
CA ASP A 48 20.09 -12.15 -2.63
C ASP A 48 21.63 -12.18 -2.49
N GLN A 49 22.17 -11.66 -1.38
CA GLN A 49 23.60 -11.74 -1.08
C GLN A 49 24.05 -13.17 -0.82
N GLY A 50 23.29 -13.95 -0.07
CA GLY A 50 23.57 -15.36 0.19
C GLY A 50 23.61 -16.19 -1.09
N ILE A 51 22.58 -16.06 -1.93
CA ILE A 51 22.49 -16.76 -3.22
C ILE A 51 23.62 -16.30 -4.15
N SER A 52 23.88 -15.00 -4.26
CA SER A 52 24.97 -14.48 -5.11
C SER A 52 26.32 -15.04 -4.72
N THR A 53 26.58 -15.16 -3.41
CA THR A 53 27.84 -15.74 -2.90
C THR A 53 27.95 -17.23 -3.24
N VAL A 54 26.86 -17.99 -3.07
CA VAL A 54 26.82 -19.44 -3.40
C VAL A 54 27.00 -19.66 -4.90
N ILE A 55 26.35 -18.87 -5.75
CA ILE A 55 26.47 -18.96 -7.21
C ILE A 55 27.90 -18.64 -7.65
N ASN A 56 28.52 -17.58 -7.12
CA ASN A 56 29.91 -17.22 -7.41
C ASN A 56 30.93 -18.25 -6.92
N TRP A 57 30.55 -19.15 -6.00
CA TRP A 57 31.42 -20.22 -5.51
C TRP A 57 31.33 -21.48 -6.38
N ILE A 58 30.22 -21.63 -7.12
CA ILE A 58 29.92 -22.79 -7.98
C ILE A 58 30.37 -22.56 -9.43
N LEU A 59 30.22 -21.33 -9.95
CA LEU A 59 30.68 -20.91 -11.28
C LEU A 59 32.12 -20.39 -11.22
#